data_AF-A0A3D9ZSS2-F1
#
_entry.id   AF-A0A3D9ZSS2-F1
#
_cell.length_a   1.000
_cell.length_b   1.000
_cell.length_c   1.000
_cell.angle_alpha   90.00
_cell.angle_beta   90.00
_cell.angle_gamma   90.00
#
_symmetry.space_group_name_H-M   'P 1'
#
loop_
_entity.id
_entity.type
_entity.pdbx_description
1 polymer ?
#
loop_
_entity_poly.entity_id
_entity_poly.type
_entity_poly.pdbx_seq_one_letter_code
_entity_poly.pdbx_strand_id
1 'polypeptide(L)'
;MTVGYDDVRKWDAGAVDAAATELRGRRDKLIGLQDELDDARRLPDWHGAAGEGARTSLGVTRNNAEILVAELSAVERALLTASDDVTTLRNRVADNDSLAQTYQFSIAADGAIVDIAPADPPPRSRFEAEEQAEAQRYRLTIRKQLEQETKAILTTANNIDAALARVMQLALDRKISDHDATTLAGALKGGEIDAKVAEMEQALRDAGLLTGPPASGHYRQWLENAVRRGVPIDTITKMAADHHITPEDFAILDRMEEIREDEDGDGIFKSYFLMPTDFSGDDAVKAVRMTYILNAGTDYGTEGETTDFTPTPYGSEELQRITDRQRDNSFSYDDDVGFVHDNGGRLVTTPNGMMMGLGGNLIQDAFSQRGGTTWGDTFMLNIDDPQDPAQQLREVATSGHAWYEGDDGAYQGNLDMDRLLHHEERHSQQWAEEGYTGFLASYAWEKVTGGNKTEEDAGLSDGGYR
;
A
#
# COMPACT_ATOMS: atom_id res chain seq x y z
N MET A 1 -10.86 15.41 23.24
CA MET A 1 -12.19 15.64 23.83
C MET A 1 -13.08 14.51 23.35
N THR A 2 -13.99 13.98 24.16
CA THR A 2 -14.95 12.97 23.69
C THR A 2 -16.14 13.68 23.05
N VAL A 3 -16.41 13.41 21.77
CA VAL A 3 -17.55 13.99 21.05
C VAL A 3 -18.86 13.46 21.64
N GLY A 4 -19.77 14.34 22.05
CA GLY A 4 -21.11 13.96 22.53
C GLY A 4 -22.14 13.84 21.40
N TYR A 5 -23.24 13.13 21.64
CA TYR A 5 -24.29 12.92 20.62
C TYR A 5 -24.94 14.25 20.19
N ASP A 6 -25.11 15.19 21.12
CA ASP A 6 -25.62 16.53 20.80
C ASP A 6 -24.62 17.40 20.02
N ASP A 7 -23.31 17.13 20.14
CA ASP A 7 -22.31 17.79 19.31
C ASP A 7 -22.46 17.32 17.86
N VAL A 8 -22.60 16.00 17.64
CA VAL A 8 -22.82 15.42 16.31
C VAL A 8 -24.08 15.98 15.64
N ARG A 9 -25.18 16.17 16.40
CA ARG A 9 -26.41 16.80 15.87
C ARG A 9 -26.19 18.20 15.31
N LYS A 10 -25.20 18.94 15.83
CA LYS A 10 -24.87 20.31 15.44
C LYS A 10 -23.84 20.40 14.33
N TRP A 11 -23.23 19.28 13.93
CA TRP A 11 -22.25 19.27 12.86
C TRP A 11 -22.85 19.76 11.54
N ASP A 12 -22.08 20.56 10.82
CA ASP A 12 -22.53 21.23 9.60
C ASP A 12 -21.59 20.86 8.44
N ALA A 13 -21.96 19.80 7.71
CA ALA A 13 -21.24 19.38 6.51
C ALA A 13 -21.12 20.51 5.47
N GLY A 14 -22.16 21.35 5.33
CA GLY A 14 -22.14 22.46 4.38
C GLY A 14 -21.10 23.52 4.73
N ALA A 15 -20.87 23.78 6.02
CA ALA A 15 -19.80 24.68 6.46
C ALA A 15 -18.40 24.09 6.18
N VAL A 16 -18.23 22.78 6.35
CA VAL A 16 -16.96 22.07 6.06
C VAL A 16 -16.68 22.08 4.54
N ASP A 17 -17.67 21.76 3.71
CA ASP A 17 -17.58 21.81 2.24
C ASP A 17 -17.24 23.22 1.72
N ALA A 18 -17.86 24.26 2.29
CA ALA A 18 -17.58 25.65 1.94
C ALA A 18 -16.12 26.02 2.24
N ALA A 19 -15.57 25.55 3.39
CA ALA A 19 -14.17 25.76 3.73
C ALA A 19 -13.22 25.03 2.76
N ALA A 20 -13.55 23.79 2.37
CA ALA A 20 -12.79 23.05 1.35
C ALA A 20 -12.80 23.79 0.01
N THR A 21 -13.95 24.28 -0.43
CA THR A 21 -14.11 25.05 -1.67
C THR A 21 -13.29 26.34 -1.66
N GLU A 22 -13.24 27.05 -0.53
CA GLU A 22 -12.41 28.25 -0.40
C GLU A 22 -10.91 27.92 -0.49
N LEU A 23 -10.46 26.85 0.18
CA LEU A 23 -9.07 26.39 0.13
C LEU A 23 -8.66 25.99 -1.30
N ARG A 24 -9.51 25.23 -2.00
CA ARG A 24 -9.33 24.90 -3.43
C ARG A 24 -9.09 26.16 -4.25
N GLY A 25 -9.96 27.17 -4.10
CA GLY A 25 -9.83 28.42 -4.84
C GLY A 25 -8.55 29.20 -4.54
N ARG A 26 -7.93 29.02 -3.36
CA ARG A 26 -6.62 29.61 -3.01
C ARG A 26 -5.47 28.78 -3.59
N ARG A 27 -5.56 27.46 -3.51
CA ARG A 27 -4.61 26.51 -4.08
C ARG A 27 -4.51 26.67 -5.60
N ASP A 28 -5.64 26.73 -6.30
CA ASP A 28 -5.68 26.87 -7.76
C ASP A 28 -5.06 28.18 -8.24
N LYS A 29 -5.19 29.26 -7.43
CA LYS A 29 -4.48 30.52 -7.69
C LYS A 29 -2.96 30.38 -7.57
N LEU A 30 -2.46 29.59 -6.61
CA LEU A 30 -1.03 29.33 -6.49
C LEU A 30 -0.52 28.52 -7.68
N ILE A 31 -1.22 27.45 -8.05
CA ILE A 31 -0.88 26.63 -9.21
C ILE A 31 -0.84 27.48 -10.49
N GLY A 32 -1.81 28.39 -10.65
CA GLY A 32 -1.84 29.33 -11.77
C GLY A 32 -0.68 30.33 -11.84
N LEU A 33 0.18 30.41 -10.82
CA LEU A 33 1.40 31.24 -10.81
C LEU A 33 2.66 30.47 -11.25
N GLN A 34 2.54 29.20 -11.66
CA GLN A 34 3.72 28.37 -11.97
C GLN A 34 4.58 28.99 -13.07
N ASP A 35 3.96 29.41 -14.18
CA ASP A 35 4.67 29.97 -15.32
C ASP A 35 5.38 31.28 -14.93
N GLU A 36 4.73 32.14 -14.13
CA GLU A 36 5.34 33.37 -13.63
C GLU A 36 6.54 33.11 -12.71
N LEU A 37 6.48 32.07 -11.86
CA LEU A 37 7.59 31.70 -10.99
C LEU A 37 8.78 31.14 -11.80
N ASP A 38 8.49 30.33 -12.82
CA ASP A 38 9.50 29.75 -13.69
C ASP A 38 10.17 30.81 -14.59
N ASP A 39 9.37 31.70 -15.18
CA ASP A 39 9.87 32.82 -15.98
C ASP A 39 10.70 33.79 -15.12
N ALA A 40 10.24 34.09 -13.90
CA ALA A 40 10.97 34.95 -12.98
C ALA A 40 12.36 34.38 -12.65
N ARG A 41 12.51 33.05 -12.58
CA ARG A 41 13.79 32.38 -12.28
C ARG A 41 14.78 32.43 -13.44
N ARG A 42 14.31 32.51 -14.70
CA ARG A 42 15.18 32.43 -15.88
C ARG A 42 16.24 33.53 -15.92
N LEU A 43 15.87 34.78 -15.61
CA LEU A 43 16.74 35.97 -15.55
C LEU A 43 17.87 35.95 -16.61
N PRO A 44 17.55 35.91 -17.92
CA PRO A 44 18.51 35.51 -18.97
C PRO A 44 19.70 36.46 -19.10
N ASP A 45 19.50 37.76 -18.89
CA ASP A 45 20.53 38.79 -19.07
C ASP A 45 21.24 39.19 -17.76
N TRP A 46 20.85 38.60 -16.62
CA TRP A 46 21.42 38.95 -15.32
C TRP A 46 22.40 37.87 -14.84
N HIS A 47 23.68 38.13 -15.09
CA HIS A 47 24.77 37.21 -14.73
C HIS A 47 25.57 37.69 -13.51
N GLY A 48 26.43 36.81 -12.99
CA GLY A 48 27.30 37.06 -11.84
C GLY A 48 26.64 36.70 -10.51
N ALA A 49 27.38 36.90 -9.41
CA ALA A 49 26.97 36.44 -8.08
C ALA A 49 25.58 36.93 -7.63
N ALA A 50 25.21 38.17 -7.98
CA ALA A 50 23.88 38.70 -7.67
C ALA A 50 22.75 38.00 -8.46
N GLY A 51 23.00 37.69 -9.74
CA GLY A 51 22.06 36.93 -10.56
C GLY A 51 21.86 35.50 -10.03
N GLU A 52 22.94 34.80 -9.68
CA GLU A 52 22.84 33.45 -9.07
C GLU A 52 22.15 33.48 -7.70
N GLY A 53 22.41 34.51 -6.89
CA GLY A 53 21.71 34.73 -5.62
C GLY A 53 20.21 34.91 -5.83
N ALA A 54 19.80 35.69 -6.85
CA ALA A 54 18.39 35.86 -7.20
C ALA A 54 17.75 34.54 -7.68
N ARG A 55 18.41 33.77 -8.55
CA ARG A 55 17.90 32.46 -9.01
C ARG A 55 17.74 31.46 -7.87
N THR A 56 18.71 31.44 -6.94
CA THR A 56 18.66 30.59 -5.75
C THR A 56 17.48 30.98 -4.85
N SER A 57 17.30 32.28 -4.58
CA SER A 57 16.18 32.77 -3.78
C SER A 57 14.83 32.46 -4.41
N LEU A 58 14.71 32.58 -5.74
CA LEU A 58 13.48 32.23 -6.46
C LEU A 58 13.22 30.72 -6.46
N GLY A 59 14.27 29.90 -6.55
CA GLY A 59 14.17 28.45 -6.37
C GLY A 59 13.59 28.10 -4.99
N VAL A 60 14.09 28.72 -3.92
CA VAL A 60 13.53 28.52 -2.56
C VAL A 60 12.06 28.94 -2.49
N THR A 61 11.69 30.07 -3.09
CA THR A 61 10.28 30.52 -3.13
C THR A 61 9.38 29.54 -3.87
N ARG A 62 9.83 28.99 -5.01
CA ARG A 62 9.12 27.97 -5.76
C ARG A 62 8.91 26.71 -4.94
N ASN A 63 9.98 26.18 -4.32
CA ASN A 63 9.87 24.98 -3.49
C ASN A 63 8.92 25.21 -2.29
N ASN A 64 8.94 26.39 -1.68
CA ASN A 64 7.98 26.73 -0.63
C ASN A 64 6.53 26.80 -1.13
N ALA A 65 6.33 27.19 -2.40
CA ALA A 65 5.01 27.18 -3.02
C ALA A 65 4.54 25.75 -3.35
N GLU A 66 5.45 24.87 -3.79
CA GLU A 66 5.18 23.42 -3.99
C GLU A 66 4.68 22.80 -2.68
N ILE A 67 5.44 22.96 -1.58
CA ILE A 67 5.03 22.48 -0.25
C ILE A 67 3.69 23.08 0.20
N LEU A 68 3.47 24.38 0.02
CA LEU A 68 2.20 25.01 0.40
C LEU A 68 1.02 24.47 -0.43
N VAL A 69 1.22 24.20 -1.72
CA VAL A 69 0.18 23.59 -2.56
C VAL A 69 -0.12 22.17 -2.10
N ALA A 70 0.89 21.37 -1.74
CA ALA A 70 0.70 20.05 -1.15
C ALA A 70 -0.10 20.11 0.16
N GLU A 71 0.26 21.00 1.08
CA GLU A 71 -0.46 21.21 2.35
C GLU A 71 -1.92 21.61 2.14
N LEU A 72 -2.18 22.56 1.25
CA LEU A 72 -3.53 23.01 0.93
C LEU A 72 -4.35 21.88 0.31
N SER A 73 -3.74 21.10 -0.58
CA SER A 73 -4.36 19.94 -1.23
C SER A 73 -4.74 18.87 -0.21
N ALA A 74 -3.83 18.53 0.71
CA ALA A 74 -4.07 17.55 1.76
C ALA A 74 -5.24 17.96 2.67
N VAL A 75 -5.23 19.22 3.15
CA VAL A 75 -6.28 19.75 4.03
C VAL A 75 -7.61 19.86 3.29
N GLU A 76 -7.62 20.31 2.04
CA GLU A 76 -8.83 20.34 1.21
C GLU A 76 -9.44 18.95 1.09
N ARG A 77 -8.62 17.95 0.74
CA ARG A 77 -9.07 16.55 0.60
C ARG A 77 -9.69 16.05 1.89
N ALA A 78 -9.02 16.25 3.02
CA ALA A 78 -9.52 15.83 4.33
C ALA A 78 -10.85 16.50 4.70
N LEU A 79 -11.03 17.79 4.36
CA LEU A 79 -12.30 18.49 4.57
C LEU A 79 -13.43 17.94 3.70
N LEU A 80 -13.16 17.60 2.43
CA LEU A 80 -14.15 16.97 1.56
C LEU A 80 -14.58 15.61 2.10
N THR A 81 -13.62 14.75 2.45
CA THR A 81 -13.92 13.45 3.08
C THR A 81 -14.76 13.64 4.35
N ALA A 82 -14.34 14.55 5.24
CA ALA A 82 -15.07 14.84 6.47
C ALA A 82 -16.48 15.38 6.20
N SER A 83 -16.69 16.21 5.18
CA SER A 83 -18.01 16.71 4.79
C SER A 83 -18.95 15.58 4.35
N ASP A 84 -18.46 14.69 3.49
CA ASP A 84 -19.22 13.52 3.00
C ASP A 84 -19.58 12.57 4.16
N ASP A 85 -18.63 12.31 5.05
CA ASP A 85 -18.82 11.46 6.22
C ASP A 85 -19.78 12.07 7.24
N VAL A 86 -19.67 13.38 7.51
CA VAL A 86 -20.62 14.12 8.38
C VAL A 86 -22.03 14.05 7.78
N THR A 87 -22.17 14.16 6.45
CA THR A 87 -23.48 14.05 5.79
C THR A 87 -24.09 12.68 6.03
N THR A 88 -23.32 11.62 5.82
CA THR A 88 -23.74 10.23 6.10
C THR A 88 -24.10 10.04 7.57
N LEU A 89 -23.27 10.54 8.48
CA LEU A 89 -23.47 10.42 9.93
C LEU A 89 -24.73 11.16 10.40
N ARG A 90 -25.03 12.33 9.83
CA ARG A 90 -26.25 13.08 10.14
C ARG A 90 -27.53 12.34 9.74
N ASN A 91 -27.51 11.63 8.62
CA ASN A 91 -28.64 10.79 8.23
C ASN A 91 -28.86 9.67 9.25
N ARG A 92 -27.78 9.00 9.70
CA ARG A 92 -27.85 7.98 10.75
C ARG A 92 -28.39 8.53 12.07
N VAL A 93 -27.95 9.72 12.47
CA VAL A 93 -28.47 10.42 13.67
C VAL A 93 -29.96 10.71 13.55
N ALA A 94 -30.42 11.21 12.39
CA ALA A 94 -31.83 11.50 12.15
C ALA A 94 -32.70 10.23 12.18
N ASP A 95 -32.23 9.14 11.56
CA ASP A 95 -32.91 7.85 11.57
C ASP A 95 -33.00 7.25 12.98
N ASN A 96 -31.91 7.34 13.75
CA ASN A 96 -31.84 6.85 15.12
C ASN A 96 -32.72 7.69 16.07
N ASP A 97 -32.75 9.03 15.91
CA ASP A 97 -33.65 9.91 16.65
C ASP A 97 -35.13 9.64 16.30
N SER A 98 -35.45 9.39 15.03
CA SER A 98 -36.79 9.03 14.56
C SER A 98 -37.25 7.68 15.13
N LEU A 99 -36.36 6.68 15.15
CA LEU A 99 -36.62 5.38 15.77
C LEU A 99 -36.88 5.54 17.27
N ALA A 100 -36.04 6.31 17.98
CA ALA A 100 -36.23 6.59 19.40
C ALA A 100 -37.60 7.23 19.66
N GLN A 101 -37.95 8.28 18.91
CA GLN A 101 -39.23 8.97 19.05
C GLN A 101 -40.42 8.04 18.78
N THR A 102 -40.35 7.21 17.75
CA THR A 102 -41.39 6.24 17.39
C THR A 102 -41.72 5.29 18.55
N TYR A 103 -40.70 4.91 19.32
CA TYR A 103 -40.84 3.97 20.44
C TYR A 103 -40.81 4.62 21.83
N GLN A 104 -41.07 5.93 21.89
CA GLN A 104 -41.14 6.72 23.13
C GLN A 104 -39.84 6.65 23.95
N PHE A 105 -38.70 6.69 23.26
CA PHE A 105 -37.39 6.93 23.83
C PHE A 105 -36.91 8.33 23.43
N SER A 106 -35.98 8.88 24.20
CA SER A 106 -35.18 10.04 23.81
C SER A 106 -33.70 9.75 24.01
N ILE A 107 -32.86 10.27 23.12
CA ILE A 107 -31.40 10.14 23.20
C ILE A 107 -30.83 11.42 23.79
N ALA A 108 -30.26 11.31 25.00
CA ALA A 108 -29.66 12.42 25.74
C ALA A 108 -28.39 12.94 25.07
N ALA A 109 -27.86 14.06 25.56
CA ALA A 109 -26.72 14.74 24.95
C ALA A 109 -25.43 13.89 24.94
N ASP A 110 -25.27 13.02 25.93
CA ASP A 110 -24.16 12.05 26.04
C ASP A 110 -24.43 10.74 25.28
N GLY A 111 -25.59 10.61 24.62
CA GLY A 111 -26.02 9.39 23.93
C GLY A 111 -26.82 8.42 24.80
N ALA A 112 -27.11 8.72 26.07
CA ALA A 112 -27.89 7.81 26.91
C ALA A 112 -29.34 7.68 26.41
N ILE A 113 -29.83 6.44 26.33
CA ILE A 113 -31.23 6.16 25.95
C ILE A 113 -32.13 6.30 27.19
N VAL A 114 -33.04 7.26 27.13
CA VAL A 114 -34.01 7.58 28.19
C VAL A 114 -35.40 7.13 27.75
N ASP A 115 -36.08 6.34 28.58
CA ASP A 115 -37.48 5.97 28.37
C ASP A 115 -38.39 7.13 28.80
N ILE A 116 -39.19 7.62 27.86
CA ILE A 116 -40.14 8.73 28.09
C ILE A 116 -41.59 8.27 27.94
N ALA A 117 -41.83 6.95 27.85
CA ALA A 117 -43.17 6.42 27.82
C ALA A 117 -43.90 6.69 29.14
N PRO A 118 -45.20 7.02 29.08
CA PRO A 118 -46.03 7.11 30.28
C PRO A 118 -46.14 5.73 30.94
N ALA A 119 -46.34 5.70 32.25
CA ALA A 119 -46.57 4.45 32.96
C ALA A 119 -47.85 3.75 32.46
N ASP A 120 -47.73 2.45 32.17
CA ASP A 120 -48.87 1.64 31.75
C ASP A 120 -49.93 1.55 32.87
N PRO A 121 -51.22 1.66 32.55
CA PRO A 121 -52.27 1.39 33.52
C PRO A 121 -52.28 -0.11 33.90
N PRO A 122 -52.76 -0.47 35.11
CA PRO A 122 -52.85 -1.86 35.52
C PRO A 122 -53.70 -2.68 34.54
N PRO A 123 -53.26 -3.88 34.11
CA PRO A 123 -54.00 -4.71 33.19
C PRO A 123 -55.32 -5.17 33.83
N ARG A 124 -56.41 -5.15 33.05
CA ARG A 124 -57.76 -5.53 33.49
C ARG A 124 -58.06 -7.01 33.26
N SER A 125 -57.22 -7.67 32.46
CA SER A 125 -57.33 -9.10 32.15
C SER A 125 -55.95 -9.74 32.00
N ARG A 126 -55.92 -11.08 32.02
CA ARG A 126 -54.70 -11.84 31.72
C ARG A 126 -54.20 -11.59 30.29
N PHE A 127 -55.12 -11.46 29.34
CA PHE A 127 -54.77 -11.19 27.93
C PHE A 127 -54.08 -9.84 27.79
N GLU A 128 -54.63 -8.78 28.41
CA GLU A 128 -53.98 -7.46 28.43
C GLU A 128 -52.60 -7.50 29.11
N ALA A 129 -52.44 -8.30 30.18
CA ALA A 129 -51.14 -8.45 30.83
C ALA A 129 -50.10 -9.16 29.93
N GLU A 130 -50.52 -10.15 29.14
CA GLU A 130 -49.66 -10.84 28.19
C GLU A 130 -49.26 -9.92 27.01
N GLU A 131 -50.21 -9.15 26.47
CA GLU A 131 -49.96 -8.16 25.40
C GLU A 131 -49.01 -7.04 25.86
N GLN A 132 -49.22 -6.49 27.06
CA GLN A 132 -48.30 -5.51 27.66
C GLN A 132 -46.89 -6.08 27.83
N ALA A 133 -46.76 -7.33 28.31
CA ALA A 133 -45.45 -7.97 28.48
C ALA A 133 -44.72 -8.19 27.15
N GLU A 134 -45.45 -8.51 26.07
CA GLU A 134 -44.88 -8.64 24.73
C GLU A 134 -44.42 -7.29 24.17
N ALA A 135 -45.24 -6.24 24.30
CA ALA A 135 -44.88 -4.87 23.92
C ALA A 135 -43.64 -4.38 24.66
N GLN A 136 -43.52 -4.65 25.96
CA GLN A 136 -42.34 -4.32 26.76
C GLN A 136 -41.07 -5.05 26.27
N ARG A 137 -41.18 -6.34 25.95
CA ARG A 137 -40.05 -7.11 25.38
C ARG A 137 -39.60 -6.53 24.04
N TYR A 138 -40.54 -6.17 23.18
CA TYR A 138 -40.23 -5.55 21.90
C TYR A 138 -39.53 -4.19 22.08
N ARG A 139 -40.03 -3.33 22.98
CA ARG A 139 -39.38 -2.05 23.31
C ARG A 139 -37.97 -2.23 23.88
N LEU A 140 -37.72 -3.29 24.67
CA LEU A 140 -36.36 -3.62 25.14
C LEU A 140 -35.41 -3.99 24.00
N THR A 141 -35.90 -4.68 22.97
CA THR A 141 -35.11 -4.96 21.76
C THR A 141 -34.75 -3.67 21.02
N ILE A 142 -35.72 -2.77 20.84
CA ILE A 142 -35.49 -1.46 20.22
C ILE A 142 -34.49 -0.64 21.03
N ARG A 143 -34.62 -0.63 22.37
CA ARG A 143 -33.66 0.08 23.25
C ARG A 143 -32.23 -0.40 23.01
N LYS A 144 -32.00 -1.72 22.92
CA LYS A 144 -30.67 -2.27 22.63
C LYS A 144 -30.16 -1.88 21.25
N GLN A 145 -31.04 -1.85 20.24
CA GLN A 145 -30.69 -1.38 18.91
C GLN A 145 -30.26 0.09 18.93
N LEU A 146 -31.01 0.96 19.62
CA LEU A 146 -30.65 2.37 19.80
C LEU A 146 -29.30 2.51 20.52
N GLU A 147 -29.07 1.74 21.60
CA GLU A 147 -27.80 1.75 22.33
C GLU A 147 -26.61 1.36 21.43
N GLN A 148 -26.77 0.34 20.59
CA GLN A 148 -25.75 -0.11 19.64
C GLN A 148 -25.49 0.94 18.56
N GLU A 149 -26.54 1.49 17.94
CA GLU A 149 -26.41 2.46 16.87
C GLU A 149 -25.86 3.80 17.38
N THR A 150 -26.30 4.27 18.55
CA THR A 150 -25.73 5.46 19.18
C THR A 150 -24.25 5.29 19.47
N LYS A 151 -23.82 4.11 19.97
CA LYS A 151 -22.40 3.82 20.16
C LYS A 151 -21.64 3.86 18.82
N ALA A 152 -22.19 3.26 17.78
CA ALA A 152 -21.58 3.26 16.45
C ALA A 152 -21.47 4.66 15.86
N ILE A 153 -22.51 5.50 16.00
CA ILE A 153 -22.50 6.91 15.60
C ILE A 153 -21.38 7.67 16.32
N LEU A 154 -21.25 7.52 17.63
CA LEU A 154 -20.22 8.22 18.41
C LEU A 154 -18.81 7.74 18.05
N THR A 155 -18.63 6.44 17.77
CA THR A 155 -17.36 5.93 17.24
C THR A 155 -17.03 6.58 15.91
N THR A 156 -17.96 6.55 14.94
CA THR A 156 -17.76 7.19 13.63
C THR A 156 -17.47 8.69 13.76
N ALA A 157 -18.17 9.40 14.66
CA ALA A 157 -17.90 10.82 14.92
C ALA A 157 -16.46 11.06 15.41
N ASN A 158 -15.99 10.32 16.42
CA ASN A 158 -14.62 10.48 16.89
C ASN A 158 -13.58 10.18 15.79
N ASN A 159 -13.86 9.20 14.91
CA ASN A 159 -12.96 8.86 13.81
C ASN A 159 -12.88 9.98 12.76
N ILE A 160 -14.01 10.60 12.40
CA ILE A 160 -14.04 11.76 11.47
C ILE A 160 -13.23 12.92 12.04
N ASP A 161 -13.45 13.27 13.32
CA ASP A 161 -12.73 14.36 13.99
C ASP A 161 -11.23 14.08 14.07
N ALA A 162 -10.84 12.85 14.45
CA ALA A 162 -9.45 12.44 14.56
C ALA A 162 -8.73 12.47 13.20
N ALA A 163 -9.35 11.95 12.14
CA ALA A 163 -8.79 11.94 10.80
C ALA A 163 -8.54 13.36 10.28
N LEU A 164 -9.53 14.25 10.42
CA LEU A 164 -9.40 15.65 9.99
C LEU A 164 -8.33 16.39 10.80
N ALA A 165 -8.37 16.28 12.13
CA ALA A 165 -7.40 16.92 13.01
C ALA A 165 -5.96 16.47 12.71
N ARG A 166 -5.79 15.20 12.32
CA ARG A 166 -4.49 14.63 11.97
C ARG A 166 -3.89 15.26 10.72
N VAL A 167 -4.66 15.38 9.65
CA VAL A 167 -4.19 16.03 8.41
C VAL A 167 -3.86 17.51 8.67
N MET A 168 -4.70 18.21 9.44
CA MET A 168 -4.43 19.59 9.83
C MET A 168 -3.13 19.70 10.64
N GLN A 169 -2.86 18.79 11.56
CA GLN A 169 -1.63 18.80 12.35
C GLN A 169 -0.40 18.51 11.47
N LEU A 170 -0.49 17.58 10.51
CA LEU A 170 0.59 17.29 9.56
C LEU A 170 0.93 18.53 8.72
N ALA A 171 -0.09 19.26 8.25
CA ALA A 171 0.10 20.51 7.51
C ALA A 171 0.74 21.61 8.38
N LEU A 172 0.25 21.79 9.62
CA LEU A 172 0.84 22.76 10.57
C LEU A 172 2.30 22.45 10.92
N ASP A 173 2.63 21.16 11.01
CA ASP A 173 3.97 20.66 11.33
C ASP A 173 4.93 20.64 10.12
N ARG A 174 4.48 21.05 8.92
CA ARG A 174 5.26 20.93 7.67
C ARG A 174 5.69 19.49 7.35
N LYS A 175 4.81 18.53 7.63
CA LYS A 175 5.03 17.09 7.40
C LYS A 175 4.26 16.55 6.18
N ILE A 176 3.57 17.42 5.46
CA ILE A 176 3.03 17.09 4.14
C ILE A 176 4.14 17.29 3.11
N SER A 177 4.41 16.25 2.33
CA SER A 177 5.43 16.21 1.29
C SER A 177 4.85 16.63 -0.06
N ASP A 178 5.66 17.29 -0.87
CA ASP A 178 5.39 17.48 -2.30
C ASP A 178 5.80 16.26 -3.15
N HIS A 179 6.39 15.23 -2.52
CA HIS A 179 6.85 13.98 -3.15
C HIS A 179 7.82 14.24 -4.31
N ASP A 180 8.81 15.12 -4.08
CA ASP A 180 9.83 15.52 -5.06
C ASP A 180 9.24 16.12 -6.35
N ALA A 181 8.01 16.66 -6.27
CA ALA A 181 7.35 17.25 -7.40
C ALA A 181 8.15 18.41 -7.99
N THR A 182 8.34 18.37 -9.31
CA THR A 182 8.95 19.47 -10.06
C THR A 182 7.91 20.47 -10.57
N THR A 183 6.65 20.39 -10.14
CA THR A 183 5.59 21.32 -10.51
C THR A 183 4.61 21.49 -9.36
N LEU A 184 3.95 22.64 -9.28
CA LEU A 184 2.87 22.90 -8.33
C LEU A 184 1.71 21.90 -8.52
N ALA A 185 1.43 21.50 -9.77
CA ALA A 185 0.43 20.46 -10.07
C ALA A 185 0.86 19.07 -9.57
N GLY A 186 2.15 18.75 -9.63
CA GLY A 186 2.71 17.54 -9.02
C GLY A 186 2.61 17.58 -7.50
N ALA A 187 2.93 18.73 -6.89
CA ALA A 187 2.85 18.89 -5.44
C ALA A 187 1.40 18.76 -4.91
N LEU A 188 0.41 19.20 -5.70
CA LEU A 188 -1.02 18.94 -5.40
C LEU A 188 -1.28 17.44 -5.25
N LYS A 189 -0.79 16.61 -6.17
CA LYS A 189 -0.94 15.15 -6.10
C LYS A 189 -0.25 14.57 -4.86
N GLY A 190 0.94 15.08 -4.53
CA GLY A 190 1.66 14.71 -3.31
C GLY A 190 0.83 14.94 -2.03
N GLY A 191 0.18 16.09 -1.93
CA GLY A 191 -0.75 16.39 -0.83
C GLY A 191 -1.97 15.46 -0.77
N GLU A 192 -2.54 15.08 -1.92
CA GLU A 192 -3.65 14.13 -1.98
C GLU A 192 -3.24 12.73 -1.50
N ILE A 193 -2.02 12.30 -1.84
CA ILE A 193 -1.44 11.05 -1.36
C ILE A 193 -1.32 11.08 0.16
N ASP A 194 -0.73 12.14 0.73
CA ASP A 194 -0.53 12.25 2.17
C ASP A 194 -1.83 12.29 2.97
N ALA A 195 -2.89 12.91 2.43
CA ALA A 195 -4.22 12.88 3.04
C ALA A 195 -4.79 11.45 3.11
N LYS A 196 -4.70 10.69 2.01
CA LYS A 196 -5.17 9.29 1.97
C LYS A 196 -4.32 8.36 2.84
N VAL A 197 -3.01 8.59 2.92
CA VAL A 197 -2.14 7.86 3.86
C VAL A 197 -2.54 8.16 5.30
N ALA A 198 -2.88 9.41 5.62
CA ALA A 198 -3.35 9.76 6.95
C ALA A 198 -4.69 9.07 7.30
N GLU A 199 -5.59 8.91 6.33
CA GLU A 199 -6.83 8.13 6.45
C GLU A 199 -6.53 6.65 6.73
N MET A 200 -5.62 6.02 5.96
CA MET A 200 -5.19 4.63 6.19
C MET A 200 -4.57 4.42 7.57
N GLU A 201 -3.64 5.30 7.97
CA GLU A 201 -3.03 5.25 9.30
C GLU A 201 -4.07 5.41 10.43
N GLN A 202 -5.10 6.25 10.23
CA GLN A 202 -6.16 6.42 11.21
C GLN A 202 -7.00 5.14 11.33
N ALA A 203 -7.36 4.51 10.21
CA ALA A 203 -8.07 3.24 10.22
C ALA A 203 -7.28 2.13 10.95
N LEU A 204 -5.97 2.04 10.73
CA LEU A 204 -5.09 1.11 11.45
C LEU A 204 -5.04 1.41 12.96
N ARG A 205 -5.05 2.68 13.36
CA ARG A 205 -5.10 3.08 14.78
C ARG A 205 -6.44 2.74 15.43
N ASP A 206 -7.53 2.98 14.72
CA ASP A 206 -8.88 2.66 15.20
C ASP A 206 -9.06 1.15 15.38
N ALA A 207 -8.43 0.36 14.52
CA ALA A 207 -8.35 -1.10 14.64
C ALA A 207 -7.38 -1.59 15.72
N GLY A 208 -6.60 -0.70 16.35
CA GLY A 208 -5.60 -1.04 17.36
C GLY A 208 -4.32 -1.67 16.78
N LEU A 209 -4.10 -1.55 15.47
CA LEU A 209 -2.97 -2.14 14.73
C LEU A 209 -1.78 -1.18 14.61
N LEU A 210 -1.99 0.12 14.84
CA LEU A 210 -0.94 1.14 14.80
C LEU A 210 -1.01 2.03 16.04
N THR A 211 0.13 2.34 16.63
CA THR A 211 0.25 3.26 17.77
C THR A 211 1.47 4.16 17.61
N GLY A 212 1.58 5.23 18.40
CA GLY A 212 2.74 6.12 18.39
C GLY A 212 2.68 7.26 17.35
N PRO A 213 3.82 7.85 16.96
CA PRO A 213 3.87 8.98 16.03
C PRO A 213 3.38 8.61 14.62
N PRO A 214 3.23 9.58 13.70
CA PRO A 214 3.00 9.28 12.30
C PRO A 214 4.04 8.32 11.73
N ALA A 215 3.59 7.42 10.87
CA ALA A 215 4.48 6.46 10.23
C ALA A 215 5.56 7.17 9.40
N SER A 216 6.74 6.56 9.36
CA SER A 216 7.91 7.03 8.61
C SER A 216 8.62 5.85 7.93
N GLY A 217 9.59 6.15 7.06
CA GLY A 217 10.39 5.13 6.39
C GLY A 217 9.55 4.19 5.52
N HIS A 218 10.01 2.95 5.39
CA HIS A 218 9.40 1.96 4.49
C HIS A 218 7.96 1.56 4.86
N TYR A 219 7.56 1.64 6.14
CA TYR A 219 6.14 1.43 6.51
C TYR A 219 5.25 2.56 5.96
N ARG A 220 5.73 3.81 5.99
CA ARG A 220 4.99 4.91 5.35
C ARG A 220 4.95 4.73 3.84
N GLN A 221 6.08 4.36 3.23
CA GLN A 221 6.17 4.09 1.80
C GLN A 221 5.19 3.00 1.35
N TRP A 222 5.01 1.93 2.15
CA TRP A 222 3.99 0.92 1.90
C TRP A 222 2.58 1.53 1.79
N LEU A 223 2.19 2.38 2.73
CA LEU A 223 0.88 3.04 2.69
C LEU A 223 0.75 3.99 1.50
N GLU A 224 1.82 4.69 1.14
CA GLU A 224 1.84 5.55 -0.05
C GLU A 224 1.69 4.75 -1.35
N ASN A 225 2.40 3.62 -1.47
CA ASN A 225 2.29 2.71 -2.61
C ASN A 225 0.88 2.10 -2.70
N ALA A 226 0.29 1.71 -1.56
CA ALA A 226 -1.09 1.27 -1.47
C ALA A 226 -2.07 2.35 -1.97
N VAL A 227 -1.86 3.62 -1.59
CA VAL A 227 -2.68 4.75 -2.08
C VAL A 227 -2.54 4.94 -3.58
N ARG A 228 -1.30 4.93 -4.10
CA ARG A 228 -1.03 5.12 -5.53
C ARG A 228 -1.68 4.02 -6.38
N ARG A 229 -1.63 2.78 -5.90
CA ARG A 229 -2.22 1.59 -6.56
C ARG A 229 -3.71 1.41 -6.28
N GLY A 230 -4.33 2.29 -5.48
CA GLY A 230 -5.75 2.22 -5.17
C GLY A 230 -6.14 1.03 -4.29
N VAL A 231 -5.22 0.50 -3.49
CA VAL A 231 -5.49 -0.60 -2.56
C VAL A 231 -6.49 -0.15 -1.49
N PRO A 232 -7.60 -0.90 -1.26
CA PRO A 232 -8.60 -0.53 -0.25
C PRO A 232 -8.04 -0.52 1.18
N ILE A 233 -8.54 0.40 2.02
CA ILE A 233 -8.19 0.48 3.45
C ILE A 233 -8.47 -0.84 4.18
N ASP A 234 -9.58 -1.52 3.84
CA ASP A 234 -9.94 -2.81 4.42
C ASP A 234 -8.90 -3.90 4.10
N THR A 235 -8.31 -3.88 2.90
CA THR A 235 -7.24 -4.79 2.50
C THR A 235 -6.01 -4.57 3.37
N ILE A 236 -5.56 -3.31 3.53
CA ILE A 236 -4.41 -2.95 4.37
C ILE A 236 -4.66 -3.33 5.83
N THR A 237 -5.85 -3.02 6.35
CA THR A 237 -6.24 -3.32 7.74
C THR A 237 -6.27 -4.83 7.97
N LYS A 238 -6.84 -5.60 7.04
CA LYS A 238 -6.88 -7.06 7.12
C LYS A 238 -5.49 -7.68 7.06
N MET A 239 -4.63 -7.22 6.16
CA MET A 239 -3.24 -7.69 6.08
C MET A 239 -2.49 -7.43 7.39
N ALA A 240 -2.57 -6.21 7.93
CA ALA A 240 -1.92 -5.87 9.18
C ALA A 240 -2.45 -6.69 10.36
N ALA A 241 -3.75 -6.98 10.41
CA ALA A 241 -4.37 -7.79 11.46
C ALA A 241 -3.99 -9.27 11.37
N ASP A 242 -4.13 -9.89 10.19
CA ASP A 242 -3.90 -11.33 10.00
C ASP A 242 -2.41 -11.69 10.17
N HIS A 243 -1.52 -10.84 9.67
CA HIS A 243 -0.08 -11.09 9.63
C HIS A 243 0.71 -10.32 10.69
N HIS A 244 0.04 -9.58 11.57
CA HIS A 244 0.65 -8.80 12.65
C HIS A 244 1.71 -7.80 12.15
N ILE A 245 1.46 -7.16 11.00
CA ILE A 245 2.43 -6.26 10.36
C ILE A 245 2.53 -4.96 11.15
N THR A 246 3.74 -4.61 11.56
CA THR A 246 4.06 -3.40 12.31
C THR A 246 5.14 -2.56 11.61
N PRO A 247 5.32 -1.28 11.99
CA PRO A 247 6.42 -0.48 11.49
C PRO A 247 7.81 -1.08 11.74
N GLU A 248 8.00 -1.87 12.79
CA GLU A 248 9.29 -2.51 13.13
C GLU A 248 9.65 -3.63 12.13
N ASP A 249 8.66 -4.24 11.48
CA ASP A 249 8.91 -5.30 10.51
C ASP A 249 9.69 -4.80 9.29
N PHE A 250 9.45 -3.55 8.89
CA PHE A 250 10.11 -2.92 7.75
C PHE A 250 11.55 -2.48 8.02
N ALA A 251 12.00 -2.47 9.28
CA ALA A 251 13.37 -2.05 9.62
C ALA A 251 14.47 -2.94 9.00
N ILE A 252 14.10 -4.14 8.52
CA ILE A 252 15.03 -4.99 7.77
C ILE A 252 15.46 -4.33 6.45
N LEU A 253 14.57 -3.58 5.80
CA LEU A 253 14.82 -2.94 4.52
C LEU A 253 15.77 -1.74 4.67
N ASP A 254 15.83 -1.11 5.85
CA ASP A 254 16.77 0.00 6.13
C ASP A 254 18.26 -0.44 6.06
N ARG A 255 18.53 -1.76 6.10
CA ARG A 255 19.87 -2.33 5.95
C ARG A 255 20.27 -2.58 4.50
N MET A 256 19.36 -2.33 3.55
CA MET A 256 19.49 -2.72 2.15
C MET A 256 19.52 -1.48 1.25
N GLU A 257 20.04 -1.66 0.03
CA GLU A 257 19.92 -0.64 -1.00
C GLU A 257 18.61 -0.85 -1.76
N GLU A 258 17.71 0.14 -1.71
CA GLU A 258 16.51 0.17 -2.53
C GLU A 258 16.88 0.51 -3.99
N ILE A 259 16.50 -0.38 -4.91
CA ILE A 259 16.61 -0.17 -6.35
C ILE A 259 15.20 0.05 -6.87
N ARG A 260 14.97 1.18 -7.54
CA ARG A 260 13.66 1.55 -8.07
C ARG A 260 13.61 1.34 -9.58
N GLU A 261 12.51 0.75 -10.00
CA GLU A 261 12.06 0.71 -11.38
C GLU A 261 11.00 1.79 -11.56
N ASP A 262 11.33 2.82 -12.34
CA ASP A 262 10.48 4.01 -12.58
C ASP A 262 10.63 4.43 -14.06
N GLU A 263 10.45 3.47 -14.98
CA GLU A 263 10.62 3.71 -16.43
C GLU A 263 9.65 4.80 -16.91
N ASP A 264 8.42 4.79 -16.38
CA ASP A 264 7.34 5.66 -16.85
C ASP A 264 7.33 7.05 -16.20
N GLY A 265 8.01 7.20 -15.06
CA GLY A 265 8.08 8.47 -14.31
C GLY A 265 6.72 8.96 -13.82
N ASP A 266 5.72 8.08 -13.69
CA ASP A 266 4.37 8.43 -13.28
C ASP A 266 4.21 8.54 -11.75
N GLY A 267 5.27 8.19 -11.02
CA GLY A 267 5.36 8.21 -9.56
C GLY A 267 4.93 6.90 -8.89
N ILE A 268 4.58 5.87 -9.66
CA ILE A 268 4.39 4.49 -9.22
C ILE A 268 5.62 3.70 -9.64
N PHE A 269 6.47 3.36 -8.68
CA PHE A 269 7.69 2.60 -8.95
C PHE A 269 7.69 1.27 -8.21
N LYS A 270 8.31 0.26 -8.81
CA LYS A 270 8.59 -1.02 -8.16
C LYS A 270 9.92 -0.94 -7.41
N SER A 271 9.95 -1.50 -6.21
CA SER A 271 11.10 -1.48 -5.32
C SER A 271 11.67 -2.88 -5.19
N TYR A 272 12.94 -3.01 -5.53
CA TYR A 272 13.78 -4.17 -5.27
C TYR A 272 14.77 -3.79 -4.17
N PHE A 273 15.26 -4.75 -3.40
CA PHE A 273 16.26 -4.47 -2.37
C PHE A 273 17.46 -5.38 -2.52
N LEU A 274 18.63 -4.79 -2.73
CA LEU A 274 19.89 -5.52 -2.81
C LEU A 274 20.31 -6.00 -1.42
N MET A 275 20.46 -7.31 -1.28
CA MET A 275 20.83 -7.95 -0.03
C MET A 275 22.31 -7.74 0.29
N PRO A 276 22.62 -7.26 1.51
CA PRO A 276 23.97 -7.32 2.06
C PRO A 276 24.45 -8.76 2.18
N THR A 277 25.76 -8.98 2.01
CA THR A 277 26.36 -10.32 2.06
C THR A 277 26.36 -10.97 3.45
N ASP A 278 26.04 -10.21 4.50
CA ASP A 278 25.98 -10.69 5.89
C ASP A 278 24.57 -11.08 6.35
N PHE A 279 23.60 -11.11 5.43
CA PHE A 279 22.23 -11.53 5.72
C PHE A 279 22.15 -13.03 5.99
N SER A 280 21.41 -13.39 7.05
CA SER A 280 20.99 -14.77 7.30
C SER A 280 19.81 -15.18 6.42
N GLY A 281 19.51 -16.48 6.34
CA GLY A 281 18.29 -16.97 5.71
C GLY A 281 17.03 -16.34 6.30
N ASP A 282 16.95 -16.22 7.63
CA ASP A 282 15.84 -15.55 8.33
C ASP A 282 15.70 -14.06 7.93
N ASP A 283 16.83 -13.35 7.81
CA ASP A 283 16.84 -11.96 7.34
C ASP A 283 16.30 -11.87 5.91
N ALA A 284 16.74 -12.78 5.02
CA ALA A 284 16.29 -12.84 3.63
C ALA A 284 14.79 -13.16 3.52
N VAL A 285 14.29 -14.15 4.25
CA VAL A 285 12.84 -14.46 4.32
C VAL A 285 12.05 -13.23 4.74
N LYS A 286 12.49 -12.53 5.79
CA LYS A 286 11.81 -11.32 6.27
C LYS A 286 11.87 -10.20 5.22
N ALA A 287 13.03 -9.95 4.63
CA ALA A 287 13.22 -8.94 3.61
C ALA A 287 12.32 -9.18 2.40
N VAL A 288 12.28 -10.40 1.87
CA VAL A 288 11.42 -10.77 0.73
C VAL A 288 9.95 -10.49 1.02
N ARG A 289 9.44 -10.85 2.20
CA ARG A 289 8.03 -10.54 2.57
C ARG A 289 7.80 -9.04 2.66
N MET A 290 8.71 -8.30 3.29
CA MET A 290 8.57 -6.85 3.43
C MET A 290 8.65 -6.14 2.08
N THR A 291 9.43 -6.64 1.13
CA THR A 291 9.47 -6.12 -0.24
C THR A 291 8.14 -6.33 -0.97
N TYR A 292 7.55 -7.53 -0.92
CA TYR A 292 6.22 -7.76 -1.48
C TYR A 292 5.18 -6.82 -0.86
N ILE A 293 5.16 -6.70 0.47
CA ILE A 293 4.20 -5.85 1.17
C ILE A 293 4.40 -4.39 0.75
N LEU A 294 5.64 -3.88 0.78
CA LEU A 294 5.98 -2.49 0.45
C LEU A 294 5.51 -2.09 -0.95
N ASN A 295 5.65 -2.98 -1.94
CA ASN A 295 5.27 -2.68 -3.32
C ASN A 295 3.75 -2.50 -3.50
N ALA A 296 2.93 -3.13 -2.64
CA ALA A 296 1.47 -3.05 -2.70
C ALA A 296 0.85 -3.55 -4.02
N GLY A 297 1.54 -4.45 -4.72
CA GLY A 297 1.17 -5.01 -6.03
C GLY A 297 2.41 -5.42 -6.83
N THR A 298 2.20 -6.09 -7.96
CA THR A 298 3.29 -6.56 -8.85
C THR A 298 3.18 -6.03 -10.28
N ASP A 299 2.15 -5.25 -10.62
CA ASP A 299 1.84 -4.74 -11.98
C ASP A 299 1.66 -5.78 -13.10
N TYR A 300 1.85 -7.07 -12.80
CA TYR A 300 1.50 -8.16 -13.70
C TYR A 300 0.05 -8.01 -14.21
N GLY A 301 -0.10 -7.83 -15.52
CA GLY A 301 -1.38 -7.73 -16.22
C GLY A 301 -2.11 -6.39 -16.09
N THR A 302 -1.49 -5.32 -15.57
CA THR A 302 -2.15 -4.01 -15.40
C THR A 302 -2.18 -3.14 -16.66
N GLU A 303 -1.38 -3.43 -17.68
CA GLU A 303 -1.25 -2.58 -18.88
C GLU A 303 -2.03 -3.08 -20.11
N GLY A 304 -3.01 -3.96 -19.91
CA GLY A 304 -3.74 -4.57 -21.02
C GLY A 304 -2.89 -5.57 -21.83
N GLU A 305 -1.78 -6.01 -21.24
CA GLU A 305 -0.95 -7.08 -21.75
C GLU A 305 -1.74 -8.38 -21.85
N THR A 306 -1.35 -9.22 -22.81
CA THR A 306 -1.87 -10.59 -22.87
C THR A 306 -0.99 -11.46 -21.96
N THR A 307 -1.51 -11.78 -20.79
CA THR A 307 -0.87 -12.64 -19.80
C THR A 307 -1.39 -14.08 -19.90
N ASP A 308 -0.58 -15.06 -19.50
CA ASP A 308 -1.02 -16.46 -19.49
C ASP A 308 -1.96 -16.76 -18.31
N PHE A 309 -1.89 -15.96 -17.24
CA PHE A 309 -2.71 -16.12 -16.03
C PHE A 309 -3.43 -14.83 -15.63
N THR A 310 -4.46 -15.00 -14.81
CA THR A 310 -5.14 -13.87 -14.17
C THR A 310 -4.28 -13.35 -13.03
N PRO A 311 -4.05 -12.02 -12.92
CA PRO A 311 -3.29 -11.44 -11.82
C PRO A 311 -3.91 -11.80 -10.46
N THR A 312 -3.05 -12.23 -9.53
CA THR A 312 -3.48 -12.50 -8.16
C THR A 312 -3.65 -11.18 -7.41
N PRO A 313 -4.81 -10.91 -6.78
CA PRO A 313 -5.02 -9.66 -6.07
C PRO A 313 -4.06 -9.48 -4.89
N TYR A 314 -3.52 -8.28 -4.73
CA TYR A 314 -2.77 -7.90 -3.54
C TYR A 314 -3.66 -7.99 -2.29
N GLY A 315 -3.21 -8.73 -1.27
CA GLY A 315 -4.00 -8.90 -0.06
C GLY A 315 -3.47 -9.95 0.91
N SER A 316 -4.22 -10.16 1.99
CA SER A 316 -3.84 -11.08 3.08
C SER A 316 -3.72 -12.53 2.64
N GLU A 317 -4.59 -12.98 1.73
CA GLU A 317 -4.55 -14.35 1.18
C GLU A 317 -3.30 -14.59 0.35
N GLU A 318 -2.90 -13.60 -0.45
CA GLU A 318 -1.69 -13.70 -1.26
C GLU A 318 -0.42 -13.65 -0.39
N LEU A 319 -0.37 -12.78 0.61
CA LEU A 319 0.74 -12.77 1.58
C LEU A 319 0.84 -14.11 2.34
N GLN A 320 -0.29 -14.73 2.67
CA GLN A 320 -0.31 -16.07 3.27
C GLN A 320 0.26 -17.12 2.30
N ARG A 321 -0.17 -17.10 1.04
CA ARG A 321 0.33 -18.02 0.00
C ARG A 321 1.85 -17.89 -0.18
N ILE A 322 2.38 -16.67 -0.25
CA ILE A 322 3.82 -16.40 -0.31
C ILE A 322 4.52 -16.94 0.93
N THR A 323 3.97 -16.69 2.12
CA THR A 323 4.55 -17.16 3.40
C THR A 323 4.61 -18.69 3.47
N ASP A 324 3.57 -19.38 3.00
CA ASP A 324 3.54 -20.85 2.94
C ASP A 324 4.53 -21.39 1.91
N ARG A 325 4.59 -20.79 0.72
CA ARG A 325 5.56 -21.15 -0.33
C ARG A 325 7.00 -21.02 0.17
N GLN A 326 7.33 -19.90 0.83
CA GLN A 326 8.66 -19.68 1.41
C GLN A 326 9.04 -20.72 2.45
N ARG A 327 8.06 -21.19 3.25
CA ARG A 327 8.29 -22.24 4.24
C ARG A 327 8.59 -23.58 3.56
N ASP A 328 7.82 -23.93 2.54
CA ASP A 328 8.01 -25.17 1.78
C ASP A 328 9.33 -25.13 0.98
N ASN A 329 9.75 -23.95 0.54
CA ASN A 329 11.03 -23.69 -0.12
C ASN A 329 12.13 -23.17 0.82
N SER A 330 12.05 -23.46 2.12
CA SER A 330 12.98 -22.94 3.15
C SER A 330 14.47 -23.18 2.86
N PHE A 331 14.80 -24.26 2.14
CA PHE A 331 16.17 -24.54 1.69
C PHE A 331 16.78 -23.41 0.85
N SER A 332 15.97 -22.68 0.08
CA SER A 332 16.40 -21.53 -0.73
C SER A 332 16.95 -20.38 0.13
N TYR A 333 16.53 -20.33 1.39
CA TYR A 333 16.92 -19.30 2.34
C TYR A 333 18.00 -19.79 3.29
N ASP A 334 17.81 -20.98 3.85
CA ASP A 334 18.69 -21.56 4.86
C ASP A 334 20.07 -21.90 4.29
N ASP A 335 20.12 -22.39 3.05
CA ASP A 335 21.35 -22.88 2.42
C ASP A 335 21.84 -21.96 1.29
N ASP A 336 20.95 -21.50 0.41
CA ASP A 336 21.37 -20.87 -0.84
C ASP A 336 21.80 -19.39 -0.69
N VAL A 337 21.22 -18.63 0.26
CA VAL A 337 21.57 -17.20 0.46
C VAL A 337 23.06 -17.05 0.80
N GLY A 338 23.53 -17.78 1.80
CA GLY A 338 24.94 -17.77 2.19
C GLY A 338 25.83 -18.32 1.08
N PHE A 339 25.41 -19.41 0.44
CA PHE A 339 26.14 -20.01 -0.67
C PHE A 339 26.36 -19.04 -1.83
N VAL A 340 25.32 -18.33 -2.29
CA VAL A 340 25.44 -17.36 -3.38
C VAL A 340 26.42 -16.25 -3.02
N HIS A 341 26.29 -15.67 -1.82
CA HIS A 341 27.17 -14.60 -1.37
C HIS A 341 28.63 -15.03 -1.19
N ASP A 342 28.88 -16.20 -0.60
CA ASP A 342 30.21 -16.76 -0.39
C ASP A 342 30.94 -17.10 -1.70
N ASN A 343 30.18 -17.39 -2.77
CA ASN A 343 30.71 -17.64 -4.11
C ASN A 343 30.72 -16.38 -5.00
N GLY A 344 30.61 -15.19 -4.40
CA GLY A 344 30.74 -13.91 -5.11
C GLY A 344 29.46 -13.44 -5.82
N GLY A 345 28.37 -14.21 -5.77
CA GLY A 345 27.07 -13.83 -6.30
C GLY A 345 26.32 -12.82 -5.42
N ARG A 346 25.27 -12.23 -5.96
CA ARG A 346 24.42 -11.24 -5.28
C ARG A 346 22.95 -11.55 -5.49
N LEU A 347 22.13 -11.08 -4.56
CA LEU A 347 20.70 -11.32 -4.50
C LEU A 347 19.97 -9.99 -4.29
N VAL A 348 18.83 -9.85 -4.96
CA VAL A 348 17.84 -8.81 -4.69
C VAL A 348 16.52 -9.47 -4.31
N THR A 349 15.75 -8.83 -3.42
CA THR A 349 14.34 -9.19 -3.19
C THR A 349 13.47 -8.58 -4.29
N THR A 350 12.41 -9.28 -4.70
CA THR A 350 11.52 -8.81 -5.79
C THR A 350 10.10 -8.51 -5.30
N PRO A 351 9.33 -7.70 -6.06
CA PRO A 351 7.92 -7.41 -5.76
C PRO A 351 7.02 -8.65 -5.68
N ASN A 352 7.38 -9.77 -6.33
CA ASN A 352 6.59 -11.01 -6.36
C ASN A 352 6.81 -11.91 -5.12
N GLY A 353 7.55 -11.40 -4.13
CA GLY A 353 7.83 -12.13 -2.89
C GLY A 353 8.83 -13.27 -3.09
N MET A 354 9.77 -13.12 -4.02
CA MET A 354 10.88 -14.06 -4.25
C MET A 354 12.24 -13.34 -4.26
N MET A 355 13.32 -14.08 -4.46
CA MET A 355 14.66 -13.53 -4.68
C MET A 355 15.03 -13.63 -6.17
N MET A 356 15.79 -12.65 -6.65
CA MET A 356 16.45 -12.70 -7.96
C MET A 356 17.95 -12.58 -7.75
N GLY A 357 18.72 -13.44 -8.41
CA GLY A 357 20.15 -13.60 -8.15
C GLY A 357 21.00 -13.64 -9.40
N LEU A 358 22.28 -13.30 -9.23
CA LEU A 358 23.26 -13.33 -10.29
C LEU A 358 24.65 -13.73 -9.72
N GLY A 359 25.31 -14.69 -10.37
CA GLY A 359 26.59 -15.28 -9.96
C GLY A 359 26.48 -16.36 -8.87
N GLY A 360 27.61 -16.92 -8.43
CA GLY A 360 27.66 -17.95 -7.37
C GLY A 360 27.91 -19.40 -7.83
N ASN A 361 28.66 -19.57 -8.93
CA ASN A 361 28.96 -20.82 -9.66
C ASN A 361 28.87 -22.14 -8.86
N LEU A 362 27.89 -22.97 -9.22
CA LEU A 362 27.95 -24.45 -9.34
C LEU A 362 26.63 -25.06 -9.87
N ILE A 363 25.47 -24.42 -9.63
CA ILE A 363 24.13 -24.94 -10.02
C ILE A 363 23.67 -24.40 -11.39
N GLN A 364 24.14 -23.21 -11.80
CA GLN A 364 23.76 -22.55 -13.06
C GLN A 364 24.03 -23.41 -14.32
N ASP A 365 25.17 -24.10 -14.40
CA ASP A 365 25.60 -24.85 -15.60
C ASP A 365 24.71 -26.06 -15.98
N ALA A 366 23.96 -26.64 -15.02
CA ALA A 366 23.23 -27.89 -15.26
C ALA A 366 21.78 -27.67 -15.75
N PHE A 367 21.21 -26.48 -15.56
CA PHE A 367 19.77 -26.26 -15.71
C PHE A 367 19.36 -25.02 -16.55
N SER A 368 20.27 -24.09 -16.85
CA SER A 368 19.93 -22.88 -17.63
C SER A 368 19.43 -23.11 -19.06
N GLN A 369 18.27 -22.53 -19.40
CA GLN A 369 17.86 -22.21 -20.77
C GLN A 369 17.27 -20.78 -20.83
N ARG A 370 17.70 -20.01 -21.84
CA ARG A 370 17.08 -18.80 -22.44
C ARG A 370 16.67 -17.58 -21.58
N GLY A 371 16.83 -17.57 -20.26
CA GLY A 371 16.65 -16.34 -19.44
C GLY A 371 17.14 -16.45 -17.99
N GLY A 372 17.08 -17.64 -17.42
CA GLY A 372 17.50 -17.92 -16.05
C GLY A 372 17.03 -19.30 -15.62
N THR A 373 17.06 -19.58 -14.32
CA THR A 373 16.44 -20.77 -13.73
C THR A 373 15.95 -20.45 -12.34
N THR A 374 14.70 -20.78 -12.06
CA THR A 374 14.16 -20.73 -10.69
C THR A 374 14.52 -21.99 -9.91
N TRP A 375 15.08 -21.77 -8.73
CA TRP A 375 15.48 -22.76 -7.75
C TRP A 375 14.84 -22.44 -6.40
N GLY A 376 13.80 -23.20 -6.06
CA GLY A 376 12.95 -22.88 -4.91
C GLY A 376 12.37 -21.47 -5.04
N ASP A 377 12.73 -20.55 -4.15
CA ASP A 377 12.30 -19.13 -4.17
C ASP A 377 13.35 -18.17 -4.79
N THR A 378 14.36 -18.68 -5.48
CA THR A 378 15.41 -17.86 -6.12
C THR A 378 15.38 -18.00 -7.64
N PHE A 379 15.08 -16.91 -8.35
CA PHE A 379 15.29 -16.82 -9.79
C PHE A 379 16.74 -16.41 -10.09
N MET A 380 17.54 -17.33 -10.62
CA MET A 380 18.93 -17.05 -11.02
C MET A 380 18.97 -16.61 -12.48
N LEU A 381 19.39 -15.38 -12.73
CA LEU A 381 19.59 -14.85 -14.08
C LEU A 381 20.71 -15.63 -14.79
N ASN A 382 20.51 -15.92 -16.08
CA ASN A 382 21.52 -16.56 -16.91
C ASN A 382 22.41 -15.51 -17.58
N ILE A 383 23.22 -14.83 -16.75
CA ILE A 383 24.27 -13.88 -17.16
C ILE A 383 25.60 -14.40 -16.61
N ASP A 384 26.54 -14.69 -17.49
CA ASP A 384 27.77 -15.39 -17.15
C ASP A 384 28.86 -14.42 -16.68
N ASP A 385 29.55 -14.77 -15.58
CA ASP A 385 30.72 -14.07 -15.03
C ASP A 385 30.65 -12.53 -15.11
N PRO A 386 29.59 -11.89 -14.59
CA PRO A 386 29.53 -10.43 -14.48
C PRO A 386 30.77 -9.90 -13.75
N GLN A 387 31.32 -8.78 -14.20
CA GLN A 387 32.41 -8.14 -13.45
C GLN A 387 31.94 -7.61 -12.09
N ASP A 388 30.67 -7.21 -12.01
CA ASP A 388 30.01 -6.75 -10.78
C ASP A 388 28.54 -7.23 -10.77
N PRO A 389 28.23 -8.37 -10.13
CA PRO A 389 26.88 -8.90 -10.04
C PRO A 389 25.88 -7.93 -9.39
N ALA A 390 26.32 -7.11 -8.43
CA ALA A 390 25.44 -6.14 -7.79
C ALA A 390 25.06 -5.04 -8.78
N GLN A 391 26.03 -4.52 -9.53
CA GLN A 391 25.76 -3.52 -10.57
C GLN A 391 24.85 -4.08 -11.67
N GLN A 392 25.07 -5.30 -12.12
CA GLN A 392 24.21 -5.93 -13.13
C GLN A 392 22.77 -6.10 -12.61
N LEU A 393 22.58 -6.50 -11.35
CA LEU A 393 21.25 -6.58 -10.75
C LEU A 393 20.56 -5.22 -10.65
N ARG A 394 21.30 -4.12 -10.42
CA ARG A 394 20.73 -2.77 -10.49
C ARG A 394 20.21 -2.45 -11.88
N GLU A 395 21.00 -2.74 -12.90
CA GLU A 395 20.64 -2.48 -14.30
C GLU A 395 19.40 -3.28 -14.71
N VAL A 396 19.32 -4.55 -14.30
CA VAL A 396 18.16 -5.42 -14.54
C VAL A 396 16.92 -4.90 -13.82
N ALA A 397 17.01 -4.64 -12.52
CA ALA A 397 15.87 -4.20 -11.72
C ALA A 397 15.37 -2.81 -12.12
N THR A 398 16.26 -1.88 -12.46
CA THR A 398 15.85 -0.53 -12.90
C THR A 398 15.24 -0.52 -14.29
N SER A 399 15.55 -1.50 -15.16
CA SER A 399 15.07 -1.45 -16.54
C SER A 399 13.62 -1.87 -16.70
N GLY A 400 13.05 -2.70 -15.81
CA GLY A 400 11.69 -3.23 -15.99
C GLY A 400 11.53 -4.26 -17.12
N HIS A 401 12.64 -4.74 -17.68
CA HIS A 401 12.64 -5.72 -18.79
C HIS A 401 13.58 -6.87 -18.48
N ALA A 402 13.30 -8.05 -19.02
CA ALA A 402 14.16 -9.22 -18.96
C ALA A 402 15.53 -8.95 -19.61
N TRP A 403 16.58 -9.52 -19.03
CA TRP A 403 17.95 -9.48 -19.56
C TRP A 403 18.45 -10.87 -19.93
N TYR A 404 19.34 -10.90 -20.92
CA TYR A 404 19.86 -12.13 -21.52
C TYR A 404 21.36 -12.00 -21.76
N GLU A 405 22.05 -13.14 -21.85
CA GLU A 405 23.45 -13.20 -22.28
C GLU A 405 23.54 -13.25 -23.82
N GLY A 406 24.44 -12.45 -24.41
CA GLY A 406 24.76 -12.47 -25.84
C GLY A 406 26.28 -12.50 -26.07
N ASP A 407 26.70 -12.59 -27.34
CA ASP A 407 28.12 -12.67 -27.72
C ASP A 407 28.96 -11.47 -27.23
N ASP A 408 28.32 -10.31 -27.00
CA ASP A 408 28.92 -9.07 -26.53
C ASP A 408 28.65 -8.78 -25.04
N GLY A 409 28.13 -9.77 -24.29
CA GLY A 409 27.74 -9.69 -22.89
C GLY A 409 26.24 -9.53 -22.66
N ALA A 410 25.86 -9.20 -21.42
CA ALA A 410 24.47 -9.02 -21.02
C ALA A 410 23.77 -7.90 -21.82
N TYR A 411 22.55 -8.17 -22.28
CA TYR A 411 21.71 -7.21 -22.98
C TYR A 411 20.24 -7.28 -22.54
N GLN A 412 19.58 -6.12 -22.57
CA GLN A 412 18.15 -5.99 -22.28
C GLN A 412 17.31 -6.49 -23.48
N GLY A 413 16.29 -7.32 -23.22
CA GLY A 413 15.28 -7.68 -24.20
C GLY A 413 13.99 -6.89 -24.07
N ASN A 414 12.92 -7.36 -24.72
CA ASN A 414 11.62 -6.69 -24.77
C ASN A 414 10.55 -7.36 -23.90
N LEU A 415 10.89 -8.44 -23.19
CA LEU A 415 9.94 -9.11 -22.31
C LEU A 415 9.85 -8.30 -21.02
N ASP A 416 8.64 -7.90 -20.67
CA ASP A 416 8.34 -7.23 -19.41
C ASP A 416 8.81 -8.05 -18.20
N MET A 417 9.43 -7.38 -17.23
CA MET A 417 9.99 -8.04 -16.04
C MET A 417 8.90 -8.59 -15.13
N ASP A 418 7.72 -7.97 -15.03
CA ASP A 418 6.64 -8.48 -14.17
C ASP A 418 6.08 -9.79 -14.71
N ARG A 419 5.99 -9.91 -16.04
CA ARG A 419 5.62 -11.15 -16.72
C ARG A 419 6.65 -12.24 -16.47
N LEU A 420 7.93 -11.93 -16.63
CA LEU A 420 8.99 -12.89 -16.35
C LEU A 420 8.99 -13.31 -14.88
N LEU A 421 8.96 -12.36 -13.93
CA LEU A 421 8.93 -12.68 -12.51
C LEU A 421 7.67 -13.45 -12.10
N HIS A 422 6.51 -13.20 -12.73
CA HIS A 422 5.32 -14.01 -12.52
C HIS A 422 5.52 -15.45 -13.03
N HIS A 423 6.11 -15.63 -14.21
CA HIS A 423 6.46 -16.96 -14.73
C HIS A 423 7.41 -17.71 -13.77
N GLU A 424 8.45 -17.04 -13.29
CA GLU A 424 9.42 -17.62 -12.36
C GLU A 424 8.81 -17.90 -10.98
N GLU A 425 7.89 -17.06 -10.52
CA GLU A 425 7.11 -17.29 -9.30
C GLU A 425 6.26 -18.57 -9.40
N ARG A 426 5.73 -18.89 -10.58
CA ARG A 426 5.00 -20.15 -10.82
C ARG A 426 5.92 -21.37 -10.74
N HIS A 427 7.15 -21.28 -11.22
CA HIS A 427 8.14 -22.33 -10.98
C HIS A 427 8.47 -22.50 -9.50
N SER A 428 8.57 -21.40 -8.76
CA SER A 428 8.74 -21.42 -7.31
C SER A 428 7.57 -22.12 -6.60
N GLN A 429 6.32 -21.93 -7.07
CA GLN A 429 5.17 -22.71 -6.57
C GLN A 429 5.32 -24.21 -6.86
N GLN A 430 5.78 -24.59 -8.07
CA GLN A 430 5.99 -26.00 -8.41
C GLN A 430 7.04 -26.66 -7.51
N TRP A 431 8.13 -25.95 -7.16
CA TRP A 431 9.11 -26.41 -6.18
C TRP A 431 8.49 -26.65 -4.79
N ALA A 432 7.62 -25.75 -4.34
CA ALA A 432 6.94 -25.89 -3.05
C ALA A 432 5.99 -27.11 -3.04
N GLU A 433 5.27 -27.35 -4.14
CA GLU A 433 4.33 -28.46 -4.27
C GLU A 433 5.02 -29.84 -4.41
N GLU A 434 6.07 -29.92 -5.22
CA GLU A 434 6.77 -31.19 -5.49
C GLU A 434 7.89 -31.49 -4.47
N GLY A 435 8.37 -30.46 -3.79
CA GLY A 435 9.54 -30.49 -2.92
C GLY A 435 10.84 -30.70 -3.69
N TYR A 436 11.97 -30.41 -3.03
CA TYR A 436 13.30 -30.39 -3.64
C TYR A 436 13.63 -31.61 -4.52
N THR A 437 13.37 -32.82 -4.02
CA THR A 437 13.68 -34.06 -4.74
C THR A 437 12.66 -34.39 -5.82
N GLY A 438 11.39 -34.01 -5.61
CA GLY A 438 10.31 -34.26 -6.56
C GLY A 438 10.50 -33.45 -7.83
N PHE A 439 10.80 -32.16 -7.68
CA PHE A 439 11.00 -31.26 -8.81
C PHE A 439 12.25 -31.58 -9.64
N LEU A 440 13.35 -31.97 -9.00
CA LEU A 440 14.52 -32.46 -9.73
C LEU A 440 14.22 -33.73 -10.54
N ALA A 441 13.34 -34.60 -10.03
CA ALA A 441 12.94 -35.81 -10.74
C ALA A 441 11.99 -35.52 -11.92
N SER A 442 11.03 -34.60 -11.75
CA SER A 442 10.12 -34.18 -12.83
C SER A 442 10.88 -33.48 -13.96
N TYR A 443 11.75 -32.52 -13.63
CA TYR A 443 12.56 -31.81 -14.62
C TYR A 443 13.53 -32.74 -15.37
N ALA A 444 14.19 -33.67 -14.67
CA ALA A 444 15.03 -34.67 -15.31
C ALA A 444 14.23 -35.60 -16.23
N TRP A 445 13.00 -35.95 -15.86
CA TRP A 445 12.10 -36.76 -16.67
C TRP A 445 11.62 -36.02 -17.93
N GLU A 446 11.35 -34.73 -17.86
CA GLU A 446 10.98 -33.91 -19.01
C GLU A 446 12.13 -33.77 -20.01
N LYS A 447 13.36 -33.53 -19.54
CA LYS A 447 14.57 -33.56 -20.37
C LYS A 447 14.76 -34.89 -21.10
N VAL A 448 14.43 -36.02 -20.45
CA VAL A 448 14.56 -37.37 -21.04
C VAL A 448 13.44 -37.65 -22.06
N THR A 449 12.23 -37.14 -21.83
CA THR A 449 11.05 -37.42 -22.67
C THR A 449 10.81 -36.38 -23.75
N GLY A 450 11.52 -35.25 -23.73
CA GLY A 450 11.31 -34.11 -24.64
C GLY A 450 9.99 -33.38 -24.37
N GLY A 451 9.45 -33.50 -23.15
CA GLY A 451 8.28 -32.75 -22.70
C GLY A 451 8.63 -31.31 -22.29
N ASN A 452 7.61 -30.46 -22.16
CA ASN A 452 7.75 -29.07 -21.73
C ASN A 452 6.58 -28.64 -20.81
N LYS A 453 6.09 -29.57 -19.97
CA LYS A 453 4.83 -29.34 -19.24
C LYS A 453 5.05 -28.40 -18.07
N THR A 454 6.20 -28.46 -17.41
CA THR A 454 6.53 -27.51 -16.33
C THR A 454 6.53 -26.07 -16.84
N GLU A 455 7.08 -25.82 -18.03
CA GLU A 455 7.09 -24.51 -18.71
C GLU A 455 5.69 -24.10 -19.22
N GLU A 456 4.89 -25.06 -19.71
CA GLU A 456 3.49 -24.80 -20.10
C GLU A 456 2.62 -24.39 -18.90
N ASP A 457 2.80 -25.06 -17.77
CA ASP A 457 2.05 -24.79 -16.53
C ASP A 457 2.53 -23.49 -15.82
N ALA A 458 3.75 -23.02 -16.13
CA ALA A 458 4.30 -21.75 -15.69
C ALA A 458 3.99 -20.57 -16.63
N GLY A 459 3.47 -20.84 -17.84
CA GLY A 459 3.06 -19.84 -18.82
C GLY A 459 4.15 -19.52 -19.85
N LEU A 460 3.96 -20.00 -21.07
CA LEU A 460 4.96 -19.87 -22.13
C LEU A 460 5.11 -18.44 -22.68
N SER A 461 4.04 -17.66 -22.78
CA SER A 461 4.15 -16.29 -23.27
C SER A 461 4.80 -15.39 -22.22
N ASP A 462 4.45 -15.60 -20.95
CA ASP A 462 5.01 -14.81 -19.85
C ASP A 462 6.49 -15.10 -19.60
N GLY A 463 6.96 -16.32 -19.90
CA GLY A 463 8.38 -16.67 -19.95
C GLY A 463 9.11 -16.28 -21.25
N GLY A 464 8.42 -15.65 -22.22
CA GLY A 464 9.03 -15.24 -23.50
C GLY A 464 9.26 -16.36 -24.52
N TYR A 465 8.61 -17.52 -24.35
CA TYR A 465 8.70 -18.67 -25.25
C TYR A 465 7.74 -18.64 -26.43
N ARG A 466 6.88 -17.60 -26.55
CA ARG A 466 5.87 -17.47 -27.62
C ARG A 466 5.75 -16.07 -28.20
#